data_AF-A0A3B1A5J9-F1
#
_entry.id   AF-A0A3B1A5J9-F1
#
_cell.length_a   1.000
_cell.length_b   1.000
_cell.length_c   1.000
_cell.angle_alpha   90.00
_cell.angle_beta   90.00
_cell.angle_gamma   90.00
#
_symmetry.space_group_name_H-M   'P 1'
#
loop_
_entity.id
_entity.type
_entity.pdbx_description
1 polymer ?
#
loop_
_entity_poly.entity_id
_entity_poly.type
_entity_poly.pdbx_seq_one_letter_code
_entity_poly.pdbx_strand_id
1 'polypeptide(L)' 'RIAAHEIMLGTPAIRNLIREAKVAQMYSSIQTGQGLGMQTLDQNLQALLQKGIITKQEAAHKAAHKDAFL' A
#
# COMPACT_ATOMS: atom_id res chain seq x y z
N ARG A 1 -13.29 -9.96 -11.76
CA ARG A 1 -12.61 -8.72 -11.31
C ARG A 1 -12.39 -8.82 -9.82
N ILE A 2 -11.28 -8.32 -9.29
CA ILE A 2 -10.99 -8.26 -7.86
C ILE A 2 -10.54 -6.84 -7.49
N ALA A 3 -10.82 -6.42 -6.26
CA ALA A 3 -10.41 -5.12 -5.75
C ALA A 3 -9.08 -5.22 -5.00
N ALA A 4 -8.14 -4.36 -5.35
CA ALA A 4 -6.91 -4.11 -4.60
C ALA A 4 -7.06 -2.78 -3.86
N HIS A 5 -6.66 -2.73 -2.61
CA HIS A 5 -6.91 -1.60 -1.73
C HIS A 5 -5.63 -1.15 -1.02
N GLU A 6 -5.46 0.16 -0.93
CA GLU A 6 -4.60 0.81 0.04
C GLU A 6 -5.45 1.21 1.26
N ILE A 7 -4.93 0.98 2.47
CA ILE A 7 -5.61 1.29 3.72
C ILE A 7 -4.65 2.06 4.63
N MET A 8 -5.03 3.30 4.94
CA MET A 8 -4.35 4.13 5.94
C MET A 8 -5.33 4.40 7.08
N LEU A 9 -4.94 4.10 8.32
CA LEU A 9 -5.72 4.45 9.50
C LEU A 9 -5.25 5.79 10.06
N GLY A 10 -6.20 6.63 10.49
CA GLY A 10 -5.93 7.95 11.06
C GLY A 10 -5.37 7.89 12.48
N THR A 11 -4.19 7.29 12.67
CA THR A 11 -3.47 7.21 13.95
C THR A 11 -3.00 8.60 14.40
N PRO A 12 -2.66 8.78 15.69
CA PRO A 12 -2.06 10.03 16.16
C PRO A 12 -0.84 10.46 15.35
N ALA A 13 0.01 9.51 14.94
CA ALA A 13 1.18 9.77 14.11
C ALA A 13 0.81 10.29 12.71
N ILE A 14 -0.13 9.64 12.00
CA ILE A 14 -0.60 10.10 10.69
C ILE A 14 -1.22 11.49 10.79
N ARG A 15 -2.07 11.73 11.80
CA ARG A 15 -2.68 13.04 12.03
C ARG A 15 -1.63 14.12 12.28
N ASN A 16 -0.52 13.77 12.93
CA ASN A 16 0.59 14.69 13.12
C ASN A 16 1.31 15.01 11.80
N LEU A 17 1.58 14.00 10.98
CA LEU A 17 2.16 14.19 9.64
C LEU A 17 1.27 15.09 8.75
N ILE A 18 -0.06 14.97 8.87
CA ILE A 18 -1.01 15.84 8.15
C ILE A 18 -0.84 17.29 8.60
N ARG A 19 -0.81 17.56 9.91
CA ARG A 19 -0.63 18.93 10.44
C ARG A 19 0.70 19.55 10.05
N GLU A 20 1.75 18.74 9.94
CA GLU A 20 3.09 19.18 9.55
C GLU A 20 3.32 19.21 8.03
N ALA A 21 2.28 18.93 7.22
CA ALA A 21 2.37 18.83 5.76
C ALA A 21 3.42 17.81 5.26
N LYS A 22 3.73 16.78 6.04
CA LYS A 22 4.72 15.73 5.74
C LYS A 22 4.10 14.54 5.02
N VAL A 23 3.43 14.79 3.89
CA VAL A 23 2.69 13.77 3.13
C VAL A 23 3.59 12.61 2.67
N ALA A 24 4.81 12.91 2.24
CA ALA A 24 5.76 11.88 1.78
C ALA A 24 6.10 10.83 2.86
N GLN A 25 6.08 11.22 4.14
CA GLN A 25 6.36 10.31 5.26
C GLN A 25 5.17 9.40 5.62
N MET A 26 3.97 9.72 5.13
CA MET A 26 2.79 8.91 5.38
C MET A 26 2.90 7.54 4.70
N TYR A 27 3.53 7.45 3.52
CA TYR A 27 3.70 6.17 2.83
C TYR A 27 4.52 5.17 3.66
N SER A 28 5.65 5.59 4.22
CA SER A 28 6.45 4.78 5.14
C SER A 28 5.67 4.38 6.40
N SER A 29 4.76 5.25 6.86
CA SER A 29 3.90 4.96 8.01
C SER A 29 2.84 3.89 7.69
N ILE A 30 2.26 3.90 6.48
CA ILE A 30 1.37 2.81 6.03
C ILE A 30 2.15 1.49 5.94
N GLN A 31 3.34 1.53 5.32
CA GLN A 31 4.16 0.34 5.08
C GLN A 31 4.51 -0.41 6.38
N THR A 32 4.84 0.34 7.43
CA THR A 32 5.16 -0.19 8.77
C THR A 32 3.93 -0.44 9.64
N GLY A 33 2.77 0.11 9.26
CA GLY A 33 1.50 0.01 9.99
C GLY A 33 0.73 -1.29 9.79
N GLN A 34 1.30 -2.32 9.18
CA GLN A 34 0.61 -3.59 8.90
C GLN A 34 0.01 -4.25 10.14
N GLY A 35 0.69 -4.17 11.28
CA GLY A 35 0.17 -4.71 12.56
C GLY A 35 -1.11 -4.02 13.05
N LEU A 36 -1.38 -2.80 12.56
CA LEU A 36 -2.62 -2.07 12.84
C LEU A 36 -3.69 -2.28 11.76
N GLY A 37 -3.41 -3.09 10.73
CA GLY A 37 -4.30 -3.30 9.59
C GLY A 37 -4.11 -2.29 8.45
N MET A 38 -3.04 -1.49 8.47
CA MET A 38 -2.68 -0.67 7.31
C MET A 38 -2.05 -1.53 6.22
N GLN A 39 -2.15 -1.09 4.96
CA GLN A 39 -1.45 -1.74 3.85
C GLN A 39 -1.32 -0.74 2.70
N THR A 40 -0.18 -0.76 2.02
CA THR A 40 -0.01 -0.04 0.76
C THR A 40 -0.70 -0.80 -0.38
N LEU A 41 -1.01 -0.10 -1.48
CA LEU A 41 -1.55 -0.77 -2.67
C LEU A 41 -0.62 -1.91 -3.15
N ASP A 42 0.68 -1.65 -3.17
CA ASP A 42 1.68 -2.61 -3.65
C ASP A 42 1.76 -3.85 -2.76
N GLN A 43 1.65 -3.69 -1.43
CA GLN A 43 1.57 -4.84 -0.50
C GLN A 43 0.34 -5.72 -0.80
N ASN A 44 -0.81 -5.09 -1.06
CA ASN A 44 -2.03 -5.82 -1.40
C ASN A 44 -1.90 -6.52 -2.76
N LEU A 45 -1.38 -5.85 -3.79
CA LEU A 45 -1.11 -6.45 -5.10
C LEU A 45 -0.14 -7.63 -5.01
N GLN A 46 0.91 -7.52 -4.19
CA GLN A 46 1.86 -8.60 -3.96
C GLN A 46 1.18 -9.79 -3.28
N ALA A 47 0.33 -9.55 -2.28
CA ALA A 47 -0.44 -10.61 -1.63
C ALA A 47 -1.43 -11.29 -2.60
N LEU A 48 -2.10 -10.53 -3.48
CA LEU A 48 -2.98 -11.07 -4.51
C LEU A 48 -2.22 -11.90 -5.56
N LEU A 49 -1.03 -11.46 -5.94
CA LEU A 49 -0.14 -12.18 -6.85
C LEU A 49 0.36 -13.49 -6.23
N GLN A 50 0.81 -13.46 -4.98
CA GLN A 50 1.25 -14.66 -4.24
C GLN A 50 0.13 -15.69 -4.09
N LYS A 51 -1.12 -15.23 -3.96
CA LYS A 51 -2.32 -16.10 -3.94
C LYS A 51 -2.73 -16.60 -5.32
N GLY A 52 -2.07 -16.16 -6.40
CA GLY A 52 -2.41 -16.52 -7.78
C GLY A 52 -3.72 -15.91 -8.28
N ILE A 53 -4.26 -14.89 -7.62
CA ILE A 53 -5.56 -14.30 -7.98
C ILE A 53 -5.42 -13.29 -9.13
N ILE A 54 -4.23 -12.71 -9.31
CA ILE A 54 -3.90 -11.79 -10.40
C ILE A 54 -2.60 -12.22 -11.08
N THR A 55 -2.38 -11.76 -12.31
CA THR A 55 -1.13 -12.00 -13.04
C THR A 55 -0.08 -10.95 -12.66
N LYS A 56 1.21 -11.29 -12.85
CA LYS A 56 2.33 -10.36 -12.65
C LYS A 56 2.18 -9.11 -13.52
N GLN A 57 1.72 -9.29 -14.76
CA GLN A 57 1.47 -8.19 -15.71
C GLN A 57 0.40 -7.22 -15.20
N GLU A 58 -0.72 -7.72 -14.67
CA GLU A 58 -1.77 -6.87 -14.11
C GLU A 58 -1.31 -6.16 -12.83
N ALA A 59 -0.55 -6.86 -11.97
CA ALA A 59 0.04 -6.25 -10.79
C ALA A 59 0.97 -5.09 -11.18
N ALA A 60 1.90 -5.29 -12.12
CA ALA A 60 2.81 -4.26 -12.61
C ALA A 60 2.11 -3.07 -13.29
N HIS A 61 0.96 -3.31 -13.94
CA HIS A 61 0.19 -2.25 -14.59
C HIS A 61 -0.54 -1.34 -13.57
N LYS A 62 -0.89 -1.87 -12.38
CA LYS A 62 -1.63 -1.15 -11.34
C LYS A 62 -0.79 -0.69 -10.14
N ALA A 63 0.41 -1.22 -9.97
CA ALA A 63 1.31 -0.88 -8.88
C ALA A 63 1.78 0.59 -8.94
N ALA A 64 1.97 1.18 -7.76
CA ALA A 64 2.62 2.48 -7.62
C ALA A 64 4.13 2.36 -7.93
N HIS A 65 4.77 1.31 -7.40
CA HIS A 65 6.17 0.98 -7.68
C HIS A 65 6.26 -0.27 -8.57
N LYS A 66 6.28 -0.04 -9.89
CA LYS A 66 6.27 -1.11 -10.90
C LYS A 66 7.47 -2.05 -10.81
N ASP A 67 8.63 -1.54 -10.37
CA ASP A 67 9.88 -2.28 -10.26
C ASP A 67 9.77 -3.49 -9.32
N ALA A 68 8.87 -3.44 -8.35
CA ALA A 68 8.59 -4.56 -7.45
C ALA A 68 7.89 -5.75 -8.15
N PHE A 69 7.41 -5.54 -9.39
CA PHE A 69 6.62 -6.49 -10.17
C PHE A 69 7.17 -6.71 -11.59
N LEU A 70 8.39 -6.25 -11.91
CA LEU A 70 9.09 -6.53 -13.17
C LEU A 70 9.77 -7.90 -13.15
#